data_AF-A0A9C8WJ53-F1
#
_entry.id   AF-A0A9C8WJ53-F1
#
_cell.length_a   1.000
_cell.length_b   1.000
_cell.length_c   1.000
_cell.angle_alpha   90.00
_cell.angle_beta   90.00
_cell.angle_gamma   90.00
#
_symmetry.space_group_name_H-M   'P 1'
#
loop_
_entity.id
_entity.type
_entity.pdbx_description
1 polymer ?
#
loop_
_entity_poly.entity_id
_entity_poly.type
_entity_poly.pdbx_seq_one_letter_code
_entity_poly.pdbx_strand_id
1 'polypeptide(L)'
;MLRPVRQRLGLKLFISYMVVILVGIIALAVSTEFSVPAAFDHHMLAMAEMMQGRGMMGGMGGAPVDLEADLFTSFRNAVNEALTRATIVVFVTALVVSWFVTLQVVTPIREMMNATRHIAAGHYDERVSVPPRPDEADELAQLAISFNRMAEQLDQTEARRRQLIGDVSHELRTPLTTIRGSMEGLIDGVLPATPETFQEILRESKRLEKLVADLQELSRVEAGAYPLELAPVALAPLVESIAR
;
A
#
# COMPACT_ATOMS: atom_id res chain seq x y z
N MET A 1 27.07 1.71 8.48
CA MET A 1 26.93 0.61 7.50
C MET A 1 25.50 0.10 7.27
N LEU A 2 24.47 0.50 8.03
CA LEU A 2 23.09 -0.04 7.91
C LEU A 2 22.11 0.78 7.04
N ARG A 3 22.55 1.87 6.39
CA ARG A 3 21.68 2.70 5.53
C ARG A 3 20.98 1.94 4.38
N PRO A 4 21.62 1.04 3.61
CA PRO A 4 20.95 0.37 2.49
C PRO A 4 19.84 -0.60 2.95
N VAL A 5 19.94 -1.14 4.16
CA VAL A 5 18.92 -2.01 4.76
C VAL A 5 17.63 -1.25 5.05
N ARG A 6 17.73 0.03 5.43
CA ARG A 6 16.53 0.81 5.79
C ARG A 6 15.72 1.26 4.58
N GLN A 7 16.36 1.40 3.42
CA GLN A 7 15.76 1.94 2.20
C GLN A 7 15.20 0.87 1.25
N ARG A 8 15.49 -0.43 1.49
CA ARG A 8 14.97 -1.53 0.66
C ARG A 8 14.19 -2.52 1.50
N LEU A 9 12.87 -2.52 1.35
CA LEU A 9 11.94 -3.45 1.97
C LEU A 9 12.32 -4.89 1.67
N GLY A 10 12.69 -5.19 0.42
CA GLY A 10 13.16 -6.53 0.04
C GLY A 10 14.37 -6.99 0.85
N LEU A 11 15.28 -6.06 1.18
CA LEU A 11 16.45 -6.37 2.01
C LEU A 11 16.07 -6.56 3.49
N LYS A 12 15.09 -5.81 4.01
CA LYS A 12 14.55 -6.02 5.37
C LYS A 12 13.92 -7.41 5.50
N LEU A 13 13.10 -7.80 4.51
CA LEU A 13 12.47 -9.11 4.47
C LEU A 13 13.52 -10.23 4.35
N PHE A 14 14.48 -10.07 3.45
CA PHE A 14 15.58 -11.02 3.30
C PHE A 14 16.35 -11.20 4.62
N ILE A 15 16.72 -10.11 5.30
CA ILE A 15 17.40 -10.18 6.59
C ILE A 15 16.54 -10.86 7.64
N SER A 16 15.23 -10.57 7.70
CA SER A 16 14.34 -11.23 8.66
C SER A 16 14.29 -12.75 8.46
N TYR A 17 14.27 -13.25 7.23
CA TYR A 17 14.32 -14.69 6.95
C TYR A 17 15.70 -15.29 7.22
N MET A 18 16.77 -14.55 6.92
CA MET A 18 18.14 -14.96 7.27
C MET A 18 18.31 -15.10 8.78
N VAL A 19 17.68 -14.25 9.59
CA VAL A 19 17.68 -14.37 11.05
C VAL A 19 16.97 -15.66 11.49
N VAL A 20 15.81 -16.01 10.92
CA VAL A 20 15.13 -17.28 11.24
C VAL A 20 16.03 -18.48 10.91
N ILE A 21 16.66 -18.48 9.75
CA ILE A 21 17.55 -19.57 9.31
C ILE A 21 18.78 -19.65 10.23
N LEU A 22 19.41 -18.52 10.54
CA LEU A 22 20.57 -18.47 11.43
C LEU A 22 20.22 -18.96 12.85
N VAL A 23 19.11 -18.48 13.41
CA VAL A 23 18.62 -18.93 14.71
C VAL A 23 18.30 -20.43 14.69
N GLY A 24 17.75 -20.95 13.59
CA GLY A 24 17.52 -22.39 13.42
C GLY A 24 18.79 -23.21 13.38
N ILE A 25 19.83 -22.75 12.66
CA ILE A 25 21.14 -23.42 12.62
C ILE A 25 21.79 -23.41 14.01
N ILE A 26 21.78 -22.26 14.70
CA ILE A 26 22.35 -22.13 16.05
C ILE A 26 21.57 -23.01 17.02
N ALA A 27 20.23 -22.98 16.98
CA ALA A 27 19.39 -23.80 17.83
C ALA A 27 19.67 -25.29 17.62
N LEU A 28 19.80 -25.73 16.37
CA LEU A 28 20.15 -27.12 16.05
C LEU A 28 21.53 -27.49 16.60
N ALA A 29 22.55 -26.67 16.34
CA ALA A 29 23.93 -26.90 16.80
C ALA A 29 24.03 -26.99 18.33
N VAL A 30 23.44 -26.03 19.04
CA VAL A 30 23.37 -26.01 20.50
C VAL A 30 22.62 -27.25 21.01
N SER A 31 21.49 -27.60 20.38
CA SER A 31 20.71 -28.75 20.81
C SER A 31 21.47 -30.07 20.65
N THR A 32 22.26 -30.23 19.58
CA THR A 32 23.16 -31.37 19.41
C THR A 32 24.29 -31.39 20.44
N GLU A 33 24.89 -30.25 20.76
CA GLU A 33 25.96 -30.16 21.77
C GLU A 33 25.47 -30.48 23.18
N PHE A 34 24.22 -30.18 23.53
CA PHE A 34 23.65 -30.54 24.83
C PHE A 34 23.21 -32.00 24.91
N SER A 35 22.70 -32.56 23.81
CA SER A 35 22.07 -33.88 23.85
C SER A 35 23.08 -35.03 23.72
N VAL A 36 24.18 -34.83 22.96
CA VAL A 36 25.21 -35.86 22.79
C VAL A 36 25.93 -36.22 24.11
N PRO A 37 26.40 -35.25 24.93
CA PRO A 37 27.00 -35.56 26.23
C PRO A 37 25.99 -36.13 27.22
N ALA A 38 24.76 -35.63 27.25
CA ALA A 38 23.72 -36.13 28.15
C ALA A 38 23.38 -37.61 27.87
N ALA A 39 23.33 -38.01 26.60
CA ALA A 39 23.14 -39.40 26.20
C ALA A 39 24.31 -40.28 26.65
N PHE A 40 25.54 -39.76 26.49
CA PHE A 40 26.76 -40.45 26.85
C PHE A 40 26.89 -40.61 28.38
N ASP A 41 26.55 -39.58 29.15
CA ASP A 41 26.58 -39.59 30.61
C ASP A 41 25.56 -40.56 31.20
N HIS A 42 24.32 -40.58 30.69
CA HIS A 42 23.32 -41.56 31.10
C HIS A 42 23.79 -43.00 30.83
N HIS A 43 24.41 -43.25 29.68
CA HIS A 43 24.94 -44.56 29.35
C HIS A 43 26.14 -44.95 30.23
N MET A 44 27.06 -44.02 30.47
CA MET A 44 28.21 -44.22 31.36
C MET A 44 27.76 -44.49 32.81
N LEU A 45 26.73 -43.82 33.31
CA LEU A 45 26.15 -44.06 34.63
C LEU A 45 25.50 -45.44 34.72
N ALA A 46 24.70 -45.84 33.72
CA ALA A 46 24.11 -47.18 33.66
C ALA A 46 25.18 -48.29 33.60
N MET A 47 26.27 -48.06 32.86
CA MET A 47 27.42 -48.98 32.79
C MET A 47 28.22 -49.00 34.11
N ALA A 48 28.37 -47.86 34.78
CA ALA A 48 29.04 -47.76 36.07
C ALA A 48 28.26 -48.46 37.20
N GLU A 49 26.93 -48.28 37.27
CA GLU A 49 26.06 -49.03 38.19
C GLU A 49 26.14 -50.54 37.92
N MET A 50 26.19 -50.96 36.65
CA MET A 50 26.40 -52.37 36.28
C MET A 50 27.76 -52.91 36.73
N MET A 51 28.85 -52.12 36.59
CA MET A 51 30.19 -52.54 37.05
C MET A 51 30.28 -52.56 38.58
N GLN A 52 29.62 -51.63 39.27
CA GLN A 52 29.66 -51.52 40.73
C GLN A 52 28.74 -52.56 41.40
N GLY A 53 27.60 -52.89 40.78
CA GLY A 53 26.70 -53.96 41.22
C GLY A 53 27.27 -55.38 41.08
N ARG A 54 28.28 -55.57 40.22
CA ARG A 54 28.96 -56.87 40.01
C ARG A 54 30.06 -57.16 41.04
N GLY A 55 30.29 -56.26 41.99
CA GLY A 55 31.33 -56.40 43.01
C GLY A 55 31.03 -57.35 44.16
N MET A 56 29.78 -57.82 44.37
CA MET A 56 29.43 -58.57 45.59
C MET A 56 28.34 -59.64 45.48
N MET A 57 28.05 -60.23 44.31
CA MET A 57 27.32 -61.53 44.25
C MET A 57 27.62 -62.31 42.97
N GLY A 58 28.12 -63.53 43.14
CA GLY A 58 28.13 -64.55 42.11
C GLY A 58 26.71 -65.07 41.85
N GLY A 59 26.34 -65.20 40.58
CA GLY A 59 25.05 -65.77 40.18
C GLY A 59 24.83 -65.62 38.68
N MET A 60 25.06 -66.69 37.93
CA MET A 60 24.57 -66.86 36.56
C MET A 60 23.04 -66.67 36.55
N GLY A 61 22.53 -65.75 35.73
CA GLY A 61 21.09 -65.51 35.59
C GLY A 61 20.66 -64.10 35.15
N GLY A 62 21.58 -63.18 34.89
CA GLY A 62 21.24 -61.88 34.29
C GLY A 62 20.90 -62.05 32.81
N ALA A 63 19.73 -61.56 32.39
CA ALA A 63 19.28 -61.51 31.00
C ALA A 63 20.40 -61.01 30.06
N PRO A 64 20.45 -61.43 28.78
CA PRO A 64 21.34 -60.80 27.82
C PRO A 64 20.97 -59.32 27.77
N VAL A 65 21.82 -58.49 28.36
CA VAL A 65 21.68 -57.04 28.26
C VAL A 65 22.04 -56.74 26.82
N ASP A 66 21.03 -56.50 25.98
CA ASP A 66 21.19 -56.07 24.60
C ASP A 66 21.77 -54.65 24.62
N LEU A 67 23.10 -54.57 24.83
CA LEU A 67 23.87 -53.33 24.86
C LEU A 67 23.61 -52.49 23.60
N GLU A 68 23.36 -53.18 22.47
CA GLU A 68 22.98 -52.57 21.19
C GLU A 68 21.61 -51.88 21.23
N ALA A 69 20.62 -52.46 21.92
CA ALA A 69 19.29 -51.88 22.07
C ALA A 69 19.26 -50.67 23.02
N ASP A 70 20.07 -50.69 24.08
CA ASP A 70 20.17 -49.59 25.05
C ASP A 70 20.92 -48.36 24.48
N LEU A 71 21.94 -48.60 23.66
CA LEU A 71 22.62 -47.56 22.87
C LEU A 71 21.65 -46.90 21.87
N PHE A 72 20.88 -47.70 21.15
CA PHE A 72 19.95 -47.19 20.15
C PHE A 72 18.81 -46.36 20.76
N THR A 73 18.28 -46.77 21.92
CA THR A 73 17.21 -46.04 22.62
C THR A 73 17.71 -44.74 23.25
N SER A 74 18.88 -44.74 23.89
CA SER A 74 19.51 -43.54 24.46
C SER A 74 19.85 -42.51 23.38
N PHE A 75 20.42 -42.97 22.25
CA PHE A 75 20.68 -42.11 21.09
C PHE A 75 19.38 -41.52 20.53
N ARG A 76 18.33 -42.33 20.37
CA ARG A 76 17.03 -41.87 19.86
C ARG A 76 16.41 -40.81 20.78
N ASN A 77 16.48 -40.99 22.10
CA ASN A 77 15.93 -40.02 23.05
C ASN A 77 16.68 -38.69 23.00
N ALA A 78 18.02 -38.73 22.94
CA ALA A 78 18.85 -37.55 22.81
C ALA A 78 18.59 -36.79 21.50
N VAL A 79 18.47 -37.51 20.37
CA VAL A 79 18.11 -36.89 19.09
C VAL A 79 16.71 -36.27 19.14
N ASN A 80 15.73 -36.98 19.71
CA ASN A 80 14.36 -36.45 19.82
C ASN A 80 14.29 -35.21 20.72
N GLU A 81 15.00 -35.20 21.84
CA GLU A 81 15.08 -34.05 22.72
C GLU A 81 15.77 -32.88 22.02
N ALA A 82 16.87 -33.15 21.30
CA ALA A 82 17.57 -32.15 20.52
C ALA A 82 16.66 -31.49 19.48
N LEU A 83 15.96 -32.32 18.70
CA LEU A 83 15.03 -31.88 17.66
C LEU A 83 13.88 -31.08 18.27
N THR A 84 13.29 -31.55 19.37
CA THR A 84 12.15 -30.88 20.01
C THR A 84 12.51 -29.47 20.46
N ARG A 85 13.66 -29.27 21.13
CA ARG A 85 14.12 -27.93 21.55
C ARG A 85 14.41 -27.04 20.35
N ALA A 86 15.09 -27.56 19.32
CA ALA A 86 15.38 -26.81 18.10
C ALA A 86 14.10 -26.38 17.37
N THR A 87 13.10 -27.26 17.26
CA THR A 87 11.80 -26.95 16.66
C THR A 87 11.08 -25.85 17.43
N ILE A 88 11.06 -25.89 18.77
CA ILE A 88 10.42 -24.84 19.57
C ILE A 88 11.07 -23.48 19.31
N VAL A 89 12.41 -23.41 19.32
CA VAL A 89 13.14 -22.15 19.10
C VAL A 89 12.87 -21.59 17.69
N VAL A 90 12.94 -22.43 16.67
CA VAL A 90 12.63 -22.03 15.27
C VAL A 90 11.18 -21.55 15.15
N PHE A 91 10.24 -22.29 15.74
CA PHE A 91 8.82 -21.96 15.67
C PHE A 91 8.51 -20.60 16.32
N VAL A 92 9.04 -20.35 17.52
CA VAL A 92 8.88 -19.05 18.21
C VAL A 92 9.51 -17.92 17.39
N THR A 93 10.71 -18.14 16.84
CA THR A 93 11.39 -17.14 16.01
C THR A 93 10.60 -16.82 14.74
N ALA A 94 10.03 -17.84 14.08
CA ALA A 94 9.19 -17.69 12.91
C ALA A 94 7.91 -16.90 13.23
N LEU A 95 7.28 -17.13 14.38
CA LEU A 95 6.12 -16.36 14.82
C LEU A 95 6.46 -14.88 15.03
N VAL A 96 7.58 -14.58 15.69
CA VAL A 96 8.04 -13.20 15.91
C VAL A 96 8.31 -12.49 14.58
N VAL A 97 9.00 -13.14 13.65
CA VAL A 97 9.26 -12.58 12.32
C VAL A 97 7.97 -12.40 11.53
N SER A 98 7.06 -13.38 11.54
CA SER A 98 5.76 -13.28 10.87
C SER A 98 4.92 -12.10 11.40
N TRP A 99 4.89 -11.92 12.73
CA TRP A 99 4.24 -10.78 13.38
C TRP A 99 4.83 -9.44 12.90
N PHE A 100 6.16 -9.36 12.85
CA PHE A 100 6.86 -8.16 12.40
C PHE A 100 6.58 -7.83 10.92
N VAL A 101 6.63 -8.84 10.05
CA VAL A 101 6.28 -8.68 8.61
C VAL A 101 4.83 -8.22 8.45
N THR A 102 3.91 -8.74 9.26
CA THR A 102 2.51 -8.33 9.25
C THR A 102 2.39 -6.83 9.53
N LEU A 103 3.04 -6.34 10.59
CA LEU A 103 2.99 -4.94 10.98
C LEU A 103 3.69 -4.01 9.97
N GLN A 104 4.81 -4.42 9.39
CA GLN A 104 5.58 -3.56 8.48
C GLN A 104 5.10 -3.57 7.03
N VAL A 105 4.46 -4.65 6.58
CA VAL A 105 4.11 -4.84 5.17
C VAL A 105 2.60 -4.97 5.00
N VAL A 106 1.99 -5.92 5.70
CA VAL A 106 0.57 -6.26 5.46
C VAL A 106 -0.36 -5.14 5.93
N THR A 107 -0.09 -4.55 7.09
CA THR A 107 -0.93 -3.46 7.63
C THR A 107 -0.92 -2.22 6.73
N PRO A 108 0.24 -1.65 6.33
CA PRO A 108 0.25 -0.49 5.43
C PRO A 108 -0.40 -0.76 4.06
N ILE A 109 -0.23 -1.97 3.52
CA ILE A 109 -0.90 -2.35 2.25
C ILE A 109 -2.41 -2.37 2.43
N ARG A 110 -2.93 -2.90 3.53
CA ARG A 110 -4.38 -2.89 3.82
C ARG A 110 -4.91 -1.48 4.00
N GLU A 111 -4.17 -0.60 4.65
CA GLU A 111 -4.51 0.82 4.77
C GLU A 111 -4.60 1.48 3.39
N MET A 112 -3.60 1.28 2.52
CA MET A 112 -3.64 1.79 1.15
C MET A 112 -4.80 1.23 0.34
N MET A 113 -5.11 -0.07 0.48
CA MET A 113 -6.26 -0.68 -0.19
C MET A 113 -7.58 -0.04 0.25
N ASN A 114 -7.73 0.23 1.55
CA ASN A 114 -8.92 0.91 2.07
C ASN A 114 -8.99 2.35 1.56
N ALA A 115 -7.90 3.12 1.66
CA ALA A 115 -7.85 4.49 1.15
C ALA A 115 -8.19 4.56 -0.35
N THR A 116 -7.69 3.61 -1.15
CA THR A 116 -8.03 3.49 -2.59
C THR A 116 -9.53 3.27 -2.79
N ARG A 117 -10.18 2.45 -1.97
CA ARG A 117 -11.64 2.24 -2.03
C ARG A 117 -12.42 3.51 -1.68
N HIS A 118 -11.96 4.28 -0.70
CA HIS A 118 -12.56 5.55 -0.33
C HIS A 118 -12.45 6.58 -1.46
N ILE A 119 -11.28 6.69 -2.10
CA ILE A 119 -11.06 7.51 -3.30
C ILE A 119 -11.98 7.05 -4.44
N ALA A 120 -12.10 5.74 -4.68
CA ALA A 120 -12.99 5.20 -5.70
C ALA A 120 -14.48 5.50 -5.41
N ALA A 121 -14.84 5.68 -4.14
CA ALA A 121 -16.17 6.12 -3.71
C ALA A 121 -16.35 7.65 -3.75
N GLY A 122 -15.36 8.42 -4.20
CA GLY A 122 -15.42 9.88 -4.35
C GLY A 122 -14.87 10.71 -3.19
N HIS A 123 -14.24 10.07 -2.19
CA HIS A 123 -13.59 10.77 -1.07
C HIS A 123 -12.14 11.09 -1.44
N TYR A 124 -11.93 12.18 -2.19
CA TYR A 124 -10.61 12.57 -2.72
C TYR A 124 -9.70 13.26 -1.69
N ASP A 125 -10.23 13.63 -0.53
CA ASP A 125 -9.50 14.21 0.59
C ASP A 125 -8.70 13.17 1.40
N GLU A 126 -8.92 11.87 1.13
CA GLU A 126 -8.28 10.78 1.86
C GLU A 126 -6.76 10.74 1.66
N ARG A 127 -6.01 10.52 2.75
CA ARG A 127 -4.54 10.43 2.75
C ARG A 127 -4.07 9.25 3.59
N VAL A 128 -2.96 8.65 3.18
CA VAL A 128 -2.28 7.60 3.95
C VAL A 128 -1.10 8.16 4.72
N SER A 129 -0.83 7.57 5.89
CA SER A 129 0.30 7.98 6.74
C SER A 129 1.63 7.70 6.05
N VAL A 130 2.49 8.72 5.98
CA VAL A 130 3.86 8.60 5.47
C VAL A 130 4.82 8.66 6.66
N PRO A 131 5.84 7.79 6.72
CA PRO A 131 6.85 7.86 7.78
C PRO A 131 7.51 9.24 7.85
N PRO A 132 7.85 9.75 9.06
CA PRO A 132 8.34 11.13 9.25
C PRO A 132 9.68 11.47 8.58
N ARG A 133 10.40 10.48 8.03
CA ARG A 133 11.74 10.64 7.45
C ARG A 133 11.75 10.14 5.99
N PRO A 134 11.50 11.02 5.01
CA PRO A 134 11.48 10.67 3.59
C PRO A 134 12.82 10.13 3.08
N ASP A 135 13.94 10.60 3.65
CA ASP A 135 15.30 10.24 3.23
C ASP A 135 15.67 8.77 3.52
N GLU A 136 14.84 8.10 4.34
CA GLU A 136 14.95 6.69 4.72
C GLU A 136 13.70 5.90 4.31
N ALA A 137 12.91 6.43 3.37
CA ALA A 137 11.72 5.80 2.84
C ALA A 137 12.07 4.54 2.05
N ASP A 138 11.51 3.42 2.48
CA ASP A 138 11.48 2.20 1.67
C ASP A 138 10.43 2.31 0.56
N GLU A 139 10.33 1.26 -0.26
CA GLU A 139 9.45 1.22 -1.42
C GLU A 139 7.96 1.39 -1.03
N LEU A 140 7.54 0.94 0.16
CA LEU A 140 6.18 1.17 0.65
C LEU A 140 5.95 2.63 1.02
N ALA A 141 6.91 3.28 1.67
CA ALA A 141 6.81 4.71 1.94
C ALA A 141 6.81 5.56 0.66
N GLN A 142 7.59 5.17 -0.35
CA GLN A 142 7.56 5.82 -1.68
C GLN A 142 6.22 5.62 -2.40
N LEU A 143 5.63 4.43 -2.27
CA LEU A 143 4.30 4.14 -2.78
C LEU A 143 3.23 5.00 -2.08
N ALA A 144 3.30 5.15 -0.75
CA ALA A 144 2.41 6.01 0.02
C ALA A 144 2.51 7.49 -0.39
N ILE A 145 3.73 7.99 -0.63
CA ILE A 145 3.96 9.36 -1.15
C ILE A 145 3.33 9.51 -2.53
N SER A 146 3.57 8.55 -3.42
CA SER A 146 3.03 8.57 -4.79
C SER A 146 1.50 8.51 -4.79
N PHE A 147 0.90 7.70 -3.91
CA PHE A 147 -0.53 7.65 -3.70
C PHE A 147 -1.10 8.99 -3.22
N ASN A 148 -0.50 9.61 -2.19
CA ASN A 148 -0.98 10.89 -1.69
C ASN A 148 -0.90 11.99 -2.75
N ARG A 149 0.13 11.99 -3.60
CA ARG A 149 0.25 12.92 -4.73
C ARG A 149 -0.86 12.69 -5.76
N MET A 150 -1.19 11.44 -6.07
CA MET A 150 -2.31 11.10 -6.95
C MET A 150 -3.64 11.56 -6.36
N ALA A 151 -3.87 11.30 -5.06
CA ALA A 151 -5.07 11.71 -4.34
C ALA A 151 -5.24 13.24 -4.36
N GLU A 152 -4.15 13.99 -4.14
CA GLU A 152 -4.16 15.46 -4.23
C GLU A 152 -4.48 15.96 -5.65
N GLN A 153 -3.94 15.34 -6.69
CA GLN A 153 -4.28 15.71 -8.07
C GLN A 153 -5.75 15.45 -8.41
N LEU A 154 -6.31 14.34 -7.91
CA LEU A 154 -7.73 14.03 -8.07
C LEU A 154 -8.60 15.05 -7.33
N ASP A 155 -8.26 15.37 -6.09
CA ASP A 155 -8.98 16.35 -5.27
C ASP A 155 -9.00 17.73 -5.93
N GLN A 156 -7.85 18.20 -6.41
CA GLN A 156 -7.76 19.45 -7.16
C GLN A 156 -8.60 19.44 -8.45
N THR A 157 -8.61 18.31 -9.16
CA THR A 157 -9.40 18.15 -10.39
C THR A 157 -10.90 18.21 -10.11
N GLU A 158 -11.36 17.50 -9.07
CA GLU A 158 -12.75 17.52 -8.65
C GLU A 158 -13.18 18.89 -8.12
N ALA A 159 -12.31 19.59 -7.36
CA ALA A 159 -12.57 20.95 -6.91
C ALA A 159 -12.76 21.92 -8.08
N ARG A 160 -11.87 21.88 -9.08
CA ARG A 160 -12.01 22.69 -10.31
C ARG A 160 -13.28 22.36 -11.08
N ARG A 161 -13.62 21.08 -11.21
CA ARG A 161 -14.86 20.64 -11.85
C ARG A 161 -16.10 21.21 -11.15
N ARG A 162 -16.15 21.13 -9.81
CA ARG A 162 -17.27 21.68 -9.02
C ARG A 162 -17.37 23.19 -9.17
N GLN A 163 -16.23 23.89 -9.14
CA GLN A 163 -16.18 25.33 -9.37
C GLN A 163 -16.72 25.69 -10.77
N LEU A 164 -16.26 25.01 -11.82
CA LEU A 164 -16.73 25.23 -13.18
C LEU A 164 -18.26 25.03 -13.30
N ILE A 165 -18.79 23.95 -12.71
CA ILE A 165 -20.24 23.70 -12.71
C ILE A 165 -20.99 24.84 -12.00
N GLY A 166 -20.46 25.34 -10.89
CA GLY A 166 -21.00 26.50 -10.18
C GLY A 166 -21.01 27.75 -11.05
N ASP A 167 -19.87 28.09 -11.64
CA ASP A 167 -19.69 29.27 -12.47
C ASP A 167 -20.61 29.24 -13.71
N VAL A 168 -20.68 28.10 -14.39
CA VAL A 168 -21.58 27.87 -15.53
C VAL A 168 -23.04 28.03 -15.10
N SER A 169 -23.44 27.45 -13.97
CA SER A 169 -24.81 27.57 -13.46
C SER A 169 -25.18 29.02 -13.17
N HIS A 170 -24.24 29.81 -12.65
CA HIS A 170 -24.43 31.24 -12.40
C HIS A 170 -24.54 32.05 -13.69
N GLU A 171 -23.63 31.86 -14.64
CA GLU A 171 -23.65 32.56 -15.94
C GLU A 171 -24.88 32.22 -16.79
N LEU A 172 -25.44 31.01 -16.66
CA LEU A 172 -26.69 30.63 -17.34
C LEU A 172 -27.93 31.21 -16.65
N ARG A 173 -27.95 31.29 -15.31
CA ARG A 173 -29.12 31.76 -14.55
C ARG A 173 -29.49 33.20 -14.87
N THR A 174 -28.51 34.09 -14.98
CA THR A 174 -28.74 35.52 -15.23
C THR A 174 -29.52 35.79 -16.53
N PRO A 175 -29.04 35.41 -17.72
CA PRO A 175 -29.76 35.64 -18.98
C PRO A 175 -31.10 34.90 -19.01
N LEU A 176 -31.19 33.70 -18.42
CA LEU A 176 -32.46 32.96 -18.35
C LEU A 176 -33.50 33.69 -17.48
N THR A 177 -33.07 34.29 -16.38
CA THR A 177 -33.94 35.09 -15.50
C THR A 177 -34.43 36.34 -16.23
N THR A 178 -33.56 37.01 -17.00
CA THR A 178 -33.94 38.17 -17.83
C THR A 178 -34.96 37.77 -18.89
N ILE A 179 -34.70 36.71 -19.65
CA ILE A 179 -35.66 36.19 -20.65
C ILE A 179 -37.01 35.89 -20.00
N ARG A 180 -37.01 35.18 -18.88
CA ARG A 180 -38.25 34.83 -18.18
C ARG A 180 -38.99 36.06 -17.69
N GLY A 181 -38.31 37.00 -17.03
CA GLY A 181 -38.91 38.23 -16.52
C GLY A 181 -39.48 39.11 -17.65
N SER A 182 -38.78 39.20 -18.78
CA SER A 182 -39.29 39.92 -19.96
C SER A 182 -40.54 39.26 -20.54
N MET A 183 -40.58 37.92 -20.61
CA MET A 183 -41.75 37.18 -21.07
C MET A 183 -42.93 37.29 -20.10
N GLU A 184 -42.69 37.20 -18.79
CA GLU A 184 -43.71 37.40 -17.74
C GLU A 184 -44.30 38.82 -17.84
N GLY A 185 -43.45 39.85 -17.94
CA GLY A 185 -43.90 41.23 -18.08
C GLY A 185 -44.69 41.49 -19.37
N LEU A 186 -44.35 40.82 -20.48
CA LEU A 186 -45.12 40.88 -21.72
C LEU A 186 -46.50 40.24 -21.56
N ILE A 187 -46.59 39.10 -20.87
CA ILE A 187 -47.85 38.38 -20.62
C ILE A 187 -48.76 39.18 -19.69
N ASP A 188 -48.20 39.75 -18.63
CA ASP A 188 -48.94 40.54 -17.63
C ASP A 188 -49.28 41.96 -18.12
N GLY A 189 -48.81 42.34 -19.31
CA GLY A 189 -49.03 43.66 -19.90
C GLY A 189 -48.24 44.81 -19.25
N VAL A 190 -47.27 44.49 -18.38
CA VAL A 190 -46.38 45.45 -17.72
C VAL A 190 -45.30 45.95 -18.68
N LEU A 191 -44.76 45.06 -19.52
CA LEU A 191 -43.82 45.40 -20.59
C LEU A 191 -44.55 45.56 -21.93
N PRO A 192 -44.30 46.64 -22.68
CA PRO A 192 -44.92 46.83 -23.98
C PRO A 192 -44.31 45.88 -25.02
N ALA A 193 -45.14 45.34 -25.92
CA ALA A 193 -44.71 44.45 -27.00
C ALA A 193 -44.06 45.23 -28.16
N THR A 194 -42.91 45.85 -27.90
CA THR A 194 -42.16 46.63 -28.89
C THR A 194 -40.99 45.84 -29.47
N PRO A 195 -40.46 46.25 -30.65
CA PRO A 195 -39.27 45.63 -31.23
C PRO A 195 -38.07 45.59 -30.26
N GLU A 196 -37.91 46.61 -29.42
CA GLU A 196 -36.82 46.71 -28.44
C GLU A 196 -36.90 45.58 -27.40
N THR A 197 -38.10 45.29 -26.87
CA THR A 197 -38.33 44.21 -25.89
C THR A 197 -38.03 42.84 -26.49
N PHE A 198 -38.47 42.58 -27.74
CA PHE A 198 -38.13 41.33 -28.42
C PHE A 198 -36.64 41.22 -28.75
N GLN A 199 -35.98 42.33 -29.08
CA GLN A 199 -34.53 42.36 -29.32
C GLN A 199 -33.73 42.10 -28.05
N GLU A 200 -34.20 42.51 -26.88
CA GLU A 200 -33.59 42.17 -25.58
C GLU A 200 -33.65 40.66 -25.33
N ILE A 201 -34.83 40.05 -25.47
CA ILE A 201 -35.01 38.59 -25.33
C ILE A 201 -34.11 37.83 -26.32
N LEU A 202 -34.06 38.27 -27.58
CA LEU A 202 -33.20 37.67 -28.60
C LEU A 202 -31.71 37.82 -28.28
N ARG A 203 -31.28 38.97 -27.73
CA ARG A 203 -29.88 39.18 -27.31
C ARG A 203 -29.48 38.20 -26.22
N GLU A 204 -30.30 38.02 -25.19
CA GLU A 204 -30.01 37.08 -24.12
C GLU A 204 -30.03 35.62 -24.61
N SER A 205 -30.94 35.27 -25.51
CA SER A 205 -30.94 33.94 -26.16
C SER A 205 -29.66 33.68 -26.94
N LYS A 206 -29.16 34.68 -27.70
CA LYS A 206 -27.88 34.58 -28.42
C LYS A 206 -26.68 34.51 -27.48
N ARG A 207 -26.74 35.19 -26.33
CA ARG A 207 -25.70 35.11 -25.29
C ARG A 207 -25.62 33.68 -24.73
N LEU A 208 -26.76 33.07 -24.44
CA LEU A 208 -26.86 31.66 -24.02
C LEU A 208 -26.29 30.71 -25.08
N GLU A 209 -26.66 30.89 -26.35
CA GLU A 209 -26.14 30.08 -27.46
C GLU A 209 -24.60 30.13 -27.55
N LYS A 210 -24.03 31.35 -27.48
CA LYS A 210 -22.58 31.53 -27.48
C LYS A 210 -21.91 30.83 -26.29
N LEU A 211 -22.46 30.99 -25.08
CA LEU A 211 -21.90 30.36 -23.88
C LEU A 211 -21.90 28.82 -23.99
N VAL A 212 -22.97 28.24 -24.54
CA VAL A 212 -23.03 26.79 -24.80
C VAL A 212 -21.98 26.36 -25.82
N ALA A 213 -21.78 27.13 -26.90
CA ALA A 213 -20.75 26.85 -27.89
C ALA A 213 -19.34 26.90 -27.27
N ASP A 214 -19.04 27.92 -26.48
CA ASP A 214 -17.76 28.09 -25.79
C ASP A 214 -17.49 26.90 -24.83
N LEU A 215 -18.51 26.42 -24.11
CA LEU A 215 -18.39 25.24 -23.24
C LEU A 215 -18.16 23.93 -24.00
N GLN A 216 -18.78 23.77 -25.18
CA GLN A 216 -18.54 22.62 -26.04
C GLN A 216 -17.12 22.61 -26.60
N GLU A 217 -16.60 23.79 -26.97
CA GLU A 217 -15.22 23.94 -27.42
C GLU A 217 -14.24 23.59 -26.28
N LEU A 218 -14.46 24.13 -25.08
CA LEU A 218 -13.65 23.79 -23.90
C LEU A 218 -13.64 22.28 -23.62
N SER A 219 -14.81 21.63 -23.64
CA SER A 219 -14.92 20.17 -23.41
C SER A 219 -14.13 19.36 -24.44
N ARG A 220 -14.11 19.78 -25.72
CA ARG A 220 -13.31 19.13 -26.76
C ARG A 220 -11.81 19.31 -26.53
N VAL A 221 -11.38 20.49 -26.08
CA VAL A 221 -9.99 20.76 -25.70
C VAL A 221 -9.56 19.87 -24.54
N GLU A 222 -10.36 19.77 -23.48
CA GLU A 222 -10.07 18.92 -22.32
C GLU A 222 -10.04 17.42 -22.67
N ALA A 223 -10.87 16.98 -23.63
CA ALA A 223 -10.85 15.60 -24.14
C ALA A 223 -9.62 15.28 -25.02
N GLY A 224 -8.72 16.24 -25.23
CA GLY A 224 -7.54 16.08 -26.08
C GLY A 224 -7.88 16.00 -27.58
N ALA A 225 -9.05 16.50 -27.99
CA ALA A 225 -9.48 16.46 -29.39
C ALA A 225 -8.68 17.39 -30.32
N TYR A 226 -7.87 18.28 -29.76
CA TYR A 226 -7.00 19.20 -30.51
C TYR A 226 -5.53 18.85 -30.25
N PRO A 227 -4.91 17.99 -31.09
CA PRO A 227 -3.46 17.81 -31.05
C PRO A 227 -2.79 19.14 -31.44
N LEU A 228 -1.96 19.68 -30.54
CA LEU A 228 -1.20 20.90 -30.80
C LEU A 228 0.00 20.56 -31.69
N GLU A 229 0.00 21.06 -32.92
CA GLU A 229 1.17 21.05 -33.79
C GLU A 229 2.06 22.26 -33.46
N LEU A 230 3.11 22.00 -32.67
CA LEU A 230 4.08 23.02 -32.29
C LEU A 230 5.09 23.22 -33.44
N ALA A 231 5.07 24.41 -34.04
CA ALA A 231 6.03 24.82 -35.06
C ALA A 231 6.64 26.20 -34.74
N PRO A 232 7.90 26.46 -35.10
CA PRO A 232 8.47 27.80 -35.01
C PRO A 232 7.68 28.77 -35.91
N VAL A 233 7.14 29.85 -35.32
CA VAL A 233 6.38 30.88 -36.04
C VAL A 233 7.03 32.24 -35.81
N ALA A 234 7.20 33.00 -36.90
CA ALA A 234 7.67 34.39 -36.82
C ALA A 234 6.53 35.28 -36.28
N LEU A 235 6.77 35.92 -35.13
CA LEU A 235 5.75 36.72 -34.43
C LEU A 235 5.32 37.98 -35.20
N ALA A 236 6.26 38.65 -35.88
CA ALA A 236 5.96 39.89 -36.61
C ALA A 236 4.87 39.72 -37.69
N PRO A 237 4.98 38.77 -38.64
CA PRO A 237 3.94 38.55 -39.64
C PRO A 237 2.64 37.96 -39.04
N LEU A 238 2.71 37.24 -37.91
CA LEU A 238 1.52 36.72 -37.23
C LEU A 238 0.67 37.84 -36.61
N VAL A 239 1.31 38.85 -36.01
CA VAL A 239 0.58 39.99 -35.43
C VAL A 239 -0.01 40.86 -36.53
N GLU A 240 0.70 41.04 -37.64
CA GLU A 240 0.26 41.85 -38.77
C GLU A 240 -0.95 41.22 -39.50
N SER A 241 -1.10 39.90 -39.49
CA SER A 241 -2.24 39.21 -40.10
C SER A 241 -3.56 39.33 -39.31
N ILE A 242 -3.49 39.63 -38.02
CA ILE A 242 -4.65 39.76 -37.12
C ILE A 242 -5.13 41.23 -37.05
N ALA A 243 -4.26 42.19 -37.39
CA ALA A 243 -4.54 43.62 -37.33
C ALA A 243 -5.21 44.21 -38.60
N ARG A 244 -5.65 43.36 -39.55
CA ARG A 244 -6.39 43.75 -40.77
C ARG A 244 -7.88 43.56 -40.62
#